data_AF-A0A842T637-F1
#
_entry.id   AF-A0A842T637-F1
#
_cell.length_a   1.000
_cell.length_b   1.000
_cell.length_c   1.000
_cell.angle_alpha   90.00
_cell.angle_beta   90.00
_cell.angle_gamma   90.00
#
_symmetry.space_group_name_H-M   'P 1'
#
loop_
_entity.id
_entity.type
_entity.pdbx_description
1 polymer ?
#
loop_
_entity_poly.entity_id
_entity_poly.type
_entity_poly.pdbx_seq_one_letter_code
_entity_poly.pdbx_strand_id
1 'polypeptide(L)'
;MNTEEFIKLLGKAQDLMAEENYRESLDILYNLKKIEQKGDFDYSLTHKLYQLISNSESLLNQSSILKELKNISKKYDSISFETLSKLLKEDYDITLKPGILRREIELLILRNKIPYKVEKEMLVFT
;
A
#
# COMPACT_ATOMS: atom_id res chain seq x y z
N MET A 1 16.90 11.81 19.64
CA MET A 1 17.19 10.67 18.76
C MET A 1 18.40 11.04 17.93
N ASN A 2 19.41 10.18 17.89
CA ASN A 2 20.57 10.38 17.02
C ASN A 2 20.38 9.66 15.66
N THR A 3 21.31 9.87 14.73
CA THR A 3 21.26 9.26 13.40
C THR A 3 21.30 7.74 13.41
N GLU A 4 22.07 7.14 14.32
CA GLU A 4 22.18 5.68 14.43
C GLU A 4 20.87 5.03 14.87
N GLU A 5 20.19 5.61 15.86
CA GLU A 5 18.86 5.20 16.31
C GLU A 5 17.83 5.33 15.18
N PHE A 6 17.90 6.41 14.41
CA PHE A 6 17.03 6.63 13.26
C PHE A 6 17.21 5.55 12.19
N ILE A 7 18.46 5.25 11.82
CA ILE A 7 18.81 4.18 10.86
C ILE A 7 18.32 2.82 11.36
N LYS A 8 18.51 2.52 12.65
CA LYS A 8 18.05 1.26 13.24
C LYS A 8 16.53 1.10 13.15
N LEU A 9 15.78 2.17 13.40
CA LEU A 9 14.32 2.14 13.29
C LEU A 9 13.85 2.06 11.84
N LEU A 10 14.55 2.70 10.89
CA LEU A 10 14.30 2.48 9.46
C LEU A 10 14.50 1.01 9.08
N GLY A 11 15.59 0.39 9.53
CA GLY A 11 15.86 -1.04 9.32
C GLY A 11 14.73 -1.92 9.87
N LYS A 12 14.32 -1.68 11.12
CA LYS A 12 13.20 -2.41 11.74
C LYS A 12 11.89 -2.27 10.94
N ALA A 13 11.59 -1.07 10.42
CA ALA A 13 10.40 -0.89 9.59
C ALA A 13 10.49 -1.68 8.28
N GLN A 14 11.68 -1.75 7.66
CA GLN A 14 11.91 -2.58 6.47
C GLN A 14 11.73 -4.08 6.76
N ASP A 15 12.21 -4.56 7.90
CA ASP A 15 12.04 -5.95 8.33
C ASP A 15 10.54 -6.27 8.50
N LEU A 16 9.78 -5.40 9.16
CA LEU A 16 8.32 -5.54 9.29
C LEU A 16 7.62 -5.54 7.94
N MET A 17 8.05 -4.73 6.98
CA MET A 17 7.50 -4.77 5.62
C MET A 17 7.77 -6.10 4.92
N ALA A 18 8.94 -6.70 5.12
CA ALA A 18 9.29 -7.99 4.54
C ALA A 18 8.45 -9.14 5.13
N GLU A 19 8.05 -9.00 6.40
CA GLU A 19 7.15 -9.90 7.11
C GLU A 19 5.66 -9.61 6.85
N GLU A 20 5.34 -8.68 5.94
CA GLU A 20 3.98 -8.20 5.63
C GLU A 20 3.25 -7.50 6.79
N ASN A 21 3.98 -7.10 7.84
CA ASN A 21 3.49 -6.33 8.99
C ASN A 21 3.41 -4.82 8.69
N TYR A 22 2.68 -4.45 7.63
CA TYR A 22 2.70 -3.09 7.06
C TYR A 22 2.17 -1.98 7.98
N ARG A 23 1.19 -2.28 8.84
CA ARG A 23 0.65 -1.28 9.80
C ARG A 23 1.68 -0.91 10.85
N GLU A 24 2.33 -1.90 11.46
CA GLU A 24 3.38 -1.68 12.45
C GLU A 24 4.59 -0.98 11.84
N SER A 25 4.96 -1.34 10.60
CA SER A 25 5.96 -0.60 9.83
C SER A 25 5.60 0.88 9.69
N LEU A 26 4.36 1.18 9.28
CA LEU A 26 3.89 2.57 9.13
C LEU A 26 3.89 3.34 10.45
N ASP A 27 3.55 2.72 11.57
CA ASP A 27 3.61 3.37 12.88
C ASP A 27 5.05 3.82 13.22
N ILE A 28 6.05 2.98 12.93
CA ILE A 28 7.46 3.34 13.10
C ILE A 28 7.83 4.48 12.15
N LEU A 29 7.53 4.33 10.86
CA LEU A 29 7.91 5.31 9.83
C LEU A 29 7.25 6.68 10.07
N TYR A 30 5.99 6.72 10.51
CA TYR A 30 5.32 7.98 10.83
C TYR A 30 5.86 8.65 12.09
N ASN A 31 6.31 7.87 13.07
CA ASN A 31 7.03 8.43 14.20
C ASN A 31 8.38 9.00 13.78
N LEU A 32 9.12 8.31 12.89
CA LEU A 32 10.36 8.83 12.32
C LEU A 32 10.13 10.12 11.53
N LYS A 33 9.04 10.23 10.75
CA LYS A 33 8.66 11.46 10.04
C LYS A 33 8.46 12.64 10.98
N LYS A 34 7.78 12.44 12.12
CA LYS A 34 7.60 13.50 13.13
C LYS A 34 8.91 13.95 13.76
N ILE A 35 9.86 13.03 13.92
CA ILE A 35 11.19 13.29 14.46
C ILE A 35 12.04 14.03 13.42
N GLU A 36 12.01 13.57 12.17
CA GLU A 36 12.72 14.16 11.04
C GLU A 36 12.33 15.62 10.83
N GLN A 37 11.04 15.94 10.87
CA GLN A 37 10.54 17.32 10.76
C GLN A 37 11.07 18.29 11.84
N LYS A 38 11.63 17.78 12.93
CA LYS A 38 12.17 18.57 14.06
C LYS A 38 13.70 18.48 14.17
N GLY A 39 14.34 17.64 13.35
CA GLY A 39 15.77 17.37 13.39
C GLY A 39 16.46 17.77 12.10
N ASP A 40 17.79 17.73 12.11
CA ASP A 40 18.61 17.95 10.92
C ASP A 40 19.22 16.60 10.51
N PHE A 41 18.46 15.83 9.72
CA PHE A 41 18.90 14.57 9.15
C PHE A 41 19.38 14.78 7.72
N ASP A 42 20.33 13.96 7.27
CA ASP A 42 20.80 14.07 5.90
C ASP A 42 19.68 13.74 4.89
N TYR A 43 19.79 14.35 3.71
CA TYR A 43 18.83 14.20 2.63
C TYR A 43 18.57 12.73 2.25
N SER A 44 19.59 11.87 2.32
CA SER A 44 19.47 10.47 1.91
C SER A 44 18.58 9.68 2.86
N LEU A 45 18.67 9.94 4.18
CA LEU A 45 17.83 9.33 5.20
C LEU A 45 16.40 9.84 5.11
N THR A 46 16.22 11.16 4.93
CA THR A 46 14.91 11.75 4.71
C THR A 46 14.25 11.14 3.47
N HIS A 47 14.94 11.10 2.34
CA HIS A 47 14.42 10.51 1.11
C HIS A 47 14.04 9.03 1.30
N LYS A 48 14.92 8.22 1.92
CA LYS A 48 14.65 6.81 2.22
C LYS A 48 13.40 6.65 3.10
N LEU A 49 13.23 7.49 4.12
CA LEU A 49 12.05 7.47 4.98
C LEU A 49 10.76 7.67 4.16
N TYR A 50 10.70 8.72 3.34
CA TYR A 50 9.50 9.00 2.54
C TYR A 50 9.20 7.90 1.51
N GLN A 51 10.24 7.30 0.91
CA GLN A 51 10.06 6.13 0.05
C GLN A 51 9.46 4.94 0.80
N LEU A 52 9.97 4.63 1.99
CA LEU A 52 9.45 3.52 2.79
C LEU A 52 8.00 3.75 3.24
N ILE A 53 7.64 5.00 3.61
CA ILE A 53 6.25 5.35 3.90
C ILE A 53 5.37 5.04 2.70
N SER A 54 5.71 5.60 1.53
CA SER A 54 4.91 5.41 0.32
C SER A 54 4.79 3.94 -0.08
N ASN A 55 5.88 3.17 0.07
CA ASN A 55 5.88 1.73 -0.21
C ASN A 55 5.01 0.96 0.78
N SER A 56 5.10 1.26 2.07
CA SER A 56 4.34 0.54 3.11
C SER A 56 2.85 0.86 3.02
N GLU A 57 2.46 2.09 2.68
CA GLU A 57 1.06 2.44 2.39
C GLU A 57 0.51 1.69 1.18
N SER A 58 1.28 1.65 0.09
CA SER A 58 0.92 0.93 -1.13
C SER A 58 0.76 -0.57 -0.84
N LEU A 59 1.69 -1.18 -0.10
CA LEU A 59 1.63 -2.59 0.29
C LEU A 59 0.44 -2.90 1.21
N LEU A 60 0.14 -2.02 2.17
CA LEU A 60 -1.03 -2.17 3.04
C LEU A 60 -2.33 -2.13 2.22
N ASN A 61 -2.45 -1.19 1.29
CA ASN A 61 -3.60 -1.09 0.39
C ASN A 61 -3.72 -2.36 -0.47
N GLN A 62 -2.64 -2.78 -1.10
CA GLN A 62 -2.58 -4.00 -1.91
C GLN A 62 -3.01 -5.24 -1.12
N SER A 63 -2.48 -5.42 0.10
CA SER A 63 -2.85 -6.54 0.97
C SER A 63 -4.34 -6.53 1.31
N SER A 64 -4.90 -5.35 1.55
CA SER A 64 -6.31 -5.19 1.93
C SER A 64 -7.23 -5.50 0.75
N ILE A 65 -6.92 -4.96 -0.44
CA ILE A 65 -7.67 -5.19 -1.68
C ILE A 65 -7.58 -6.65 -2.13
N LEU A 66 -6.37 -7.24 -2.11
CA LEU A 66 -6.11 -8.59 -2.62
C LEU A 66 -7.02 -9.64 -2.00
N LYS A 67 -7.22 -9.54 -0.68
CA LYS A 67 -8.10 -10.44 0.07
C LYS A 67 -9.53 -10.42 -0.48
N GLU A 68 -10.05 -9.23 -0.75
CA GLU A 68 -11.45 -9.06 -1.13
C GLU A 68 -11.69 -9.25 -2.63
N LEU A 69 -10.70 -8.97 -3.49
CA LEU A 69 -10.81 -9.23 -4.93
C LEU A 69 -11.11 -10.70 -5.25
N LYS A 70 -10.61 -11.65 -4.45
CA LYS A 70 -10.90 -13.08 -4.63
C LYS A 70 -12.37 -13.42 -4.36
N ASN A 71 -13.05 -12.65 -3.51
CA ASN A 71 -14.48 -12.83 -3.24
C ASN A 71 -15.32 -12.14 -4.33
N ILE A 72 -14.88 -10.97 -4.78
CA ILE A 72 -15.55 -10.19 -5.83
C ILE A 72 -15.46 -10.92 -7.17
N SER A 73 -14.31 -11.50 -7.51
CA SER A 73 -14.11 -12.23 -8.79
C SER A 73 -15.00 -13.46 -8.96
N LYS A 74 -15.60 -13.98 -7.88
CA LYS A 74 -16.56 -15.08 -7.95
C LYS A 74 -17.98 -14.64 -8.34
N LYS A 75 -18.25 -13.34 -8.24
CA LYS A 75 -19.59 -12.75 -8.44
C LYS A 75 -19.67 -11.93 -9.72
N TYR A 76 -18.54 -11.49 -10.25
CA TYR A 76 -18.44 -10.59 -11.39
C TYR A 76 -17.37 -11.11 -12.35
N ASP A 77 -17.66 -11.07 -13.65
CA ASP A 77 -16.65 -11.31 -14.70
C ASP A 77 -15.81 -10.06 -14.94
N SER A 78 -16.40 -8.88 -14.74
CA SER A 78 -15.69 -7.59 -14.78
C SER A 78 -16.40 -6.54 -13.92
N ILE A 79 -15.67 -5.50 -13.50
CA ILE A 79 -16.18 -4.40 -12.68
C ILE A 79 -15.45 -3.10 -12.99
N SER A 80 -16.16 -1.97 -13.01
CA SER A 80 -15.51 -0.66 -13.15
C SER A 80 -14.77 -0.27 -11.86
N PHE A 81 -13.70 0.52 -11.95
CA PHE A 81 -13.00 0.98 -10.76
C PHE A 81 -13.86 1.87 -9.85
N GLU A 82 -14.84 2.60 -10.40
CA GLU A 82 -15.80 3.37 -9.62
C GLU A 82 -16.71 2.45 -8.79
N THR A 83 -17.30 1.43 -9.43
CA THR A 83 -18.16 0.46 -8.74
C THR A 83 -17.37 -0.37 -7.74
N LEU A 84 -16.15 -0.78 -8.08
CA LEU A 84 -15.27 -1.52 -7.18
C LEU A 84 -14.88 -0.69 -5.96
N SER A 85 -14.54 0.59 -6.14
CA SER A 85 -14.22 1.52 -5.04
C SER A 85 -15.40 1.67 -4.08
N LYS A 86 -16.62 1.84 -4.62
CA LYS A 86 -17.84 1.91 -3.82
C LYS A 86 -18.09 0.62 -3.04
N LEU A 87 -18.00 -0.53 -3.71
CA LEU A 87 -18.20 -1.84 -3.11
C LEU A 87 -17.18 -2.12 -2.00
N LEU A 88 -15.90 -1.82 -2.23
CA LEU A 88 -14.84 -1.96 -1.22
C LEU A 88 -15.09 -1.12 0.03
N LYS A 89 -15.64 0.09 -0.14
CA LYS A 89 -16.01 0.96 0.97
C LYS A 89 -17.22 0.43 1.74
N GLU A 90 -18.28 0.04 1.04
CA GLU A 90 -19.56 -0.35 1.65
C GLU A 90 -19.49 -1.71 2.34
N ASP A 91 -18.83 -2.69 1.71
CA ASP A 91 -18.86 -4.09 2.17
C ASP A 91 -17.63 -4.47 3.01
N TYR A 92 -16.51 -3.73 2.88
CA TYR A 92 -15.21 -4.13 3.46
C TYR A 92 -14.48 -3.01 4.20
N ASP A 93 -15.08 -1.81 4.34
CA ASP A 93 -14.46 -0.64 4.98
C ASP A 93 -13.11 -0.21 4.38
N ILE A 94 -12.88 -0.52 3.10
CA ILE A 94 -11.67 -0.12 2.36
C ILE A 94 -11.97 1.14 1.57
N THR A 95 -11.51 2.28 2.07
CA THR A 95 -11.73 3.58 1.41
C THR A 95 -10.55 3.97 0.51
N LEU A 96 -10.66 3.68 -0.78
CA LEU A 96 -9.67 4.08 -1.79
C LEU A 96 -10.35 4.75 -2.99
N LYS A 97 -9.82 5.91 -3.40
CA LYS A 97 -10.30 6.60 -4.61
C LYS A 97 -10.06 5.72 -5.85
N PRO A 98 -10.93 5.76 -6.88
CA PRO A 98 -10.80 4.91 -8.06
C PRO A 98 -9.41 4.92 -8.72
N GLY A 99 -8.77 6.09 -8.85
CA GLY A 99 -7.42 6.19 -9.42
C GLY A 99 -6.33 5.54 -8.56
N ILE A 100 -6.43 5.62 -7.23
CA ILE A 100 -5.50 4.93 -6.32
C ILE A 100 -5.74 3.42 -6.40
N LEU A 101 -7.02 3.00 -6.31
CA LEU A 101 -7.42 1.61 -6.40
C LEU A 101 -6.91 0.95 -7.71
N ARG A 102 -7.09 1.62 -8.85
CA ARG A 102 -6.56 1.18 -10.13
C ARG A 102 -5.06 0.97 -10.08
N ARG A 103 -4.31 1.97 -9.61
CA ARG A 103 -2.84 1.89 -9.49
C ARG A 103 -2.41 0.70 -8.64
N GLU A 104 -3.02 0.50 -7.47
CA GLU A 104 -2.66 -0.61 -6.59
C GLU A 104 -2.97 -1.98 -7.22
N ILE A 105 -4.06 -2.09 -7.99
CA ILE A 105 -4.42 -3.31 -8.73
C ILE A 105 -3.46 -3.56 -9.89
N GLU A 106 -3.09 -2.52 -10.64
CA GLU A 106 -2.08 -2.62 -11.71
C GLU A 106 -0.73 -3.09 -11.13
N LEU A 107 -0.33 -2.60 -9.95
CA LEU A 107 0.87 -3.09 -9.25
C LEU A 107 0.75 -4.56 -8.84
N LEU A 108 -0.41 -5.02 -8.36
CA LEU A 108 -0.65 -6.42 -8.06
C LEU A 108 -0.54 -7.30 -9.32
N ILE A 109 -1.06 -6.84 -10.46
CA ILE A 109 -0.96 -7.54 -11.76
C ILE A 109 0.50 -7.60 -12.21
N LEU A 110 1.22 -6.47 -12.21
CA LEU A 110 2.63 -6.39 -12.61
C LEU A 110 3.54 -7.31 -11.77
N ARG A 111 3.19 -7.51 -10.50
CA ARG A 111 3.90 -8.40 -9.57
C ARG A 111 3.42 -9.85 -9.64
N ASN A 112 2.55 -10.20 -10.59
CA ASN A 112 1.94 -11.52 -10.75
C ASN A 112 1.23 -12.02 -9.48
N LYS A 113 0.65 -11.12 -8.68
CA LYS A 113 -0.10 -11.47 -7.46
C LYS A 113 -1.55 -11.83 -7.74
N ILE A 114 -2.09 -11.35 -8.86
CA ILE A 114 -3.44 -11.68 -9.35
C ILE A 114 -3.39 -11.88 -10.88
N PRO A 115 -4.22 -12.78 -11.43
CA PRO A 115 -4.24 -13.08 -12.87
C PRO A 115 -5.13 -12.14 -13.69
N TYR A 116 -5.69 -11.10 -13.08
CA TYR A 116 -6.70 -10.22 -13.68
C TYR A 116 -6.10 -9.24 -14.70
N LYS A 117 -6.97 -8.58 -15.47
CA LYS A 117 -6.56 -7.61 -16.51
C LYS A 117 -7.27 -6.29 -16.33
N VAL A 118 -6.61 -5.20 -16.70
CA VAL A 118 -7.22 -3.87 -16.76
C VAL A 118 -7.51 -3.53 -18.21
N GLU A 119 -8.79 -3.26 -18.51
CA GLU A 119 -9.26 -2.83 -19.82
C GLU A 119 -10.00 -1.49 -19.69
N LYS A 120 -9.37 -0.40 -20.15
CA LYS A 120 -9.86 0.97 -19.97
C LYS A 120 -10.10 1.27 -18.47
N GLU A 121 -11.37 1.44 -18.06
CA GLU A 121 -11.79 1.72 -16.68
C GLU A 121 -12.36 0.49 -15.95
N MET A 122 -12.15 -0.70 -16.52
CA MET A 122 -12.65 -1.97 -16.02
C MET A 122 -11.52 -2.88 -15.54
N LEU A 123 -11.76 -3.57 -14.43
CA LEU A 123 -11.03 -4.76 -14.03
C LEU A 123 -11.78 -5.99 -14.55
N VAL A 124 -11.09 -6.85 -15.29
CA VAL A 124 -11.61 -8.10 -15.84
C VAL A 124 -11.04 -9.27 -15.04
N PHE A 125 -11.92 -10.06 -14.44
CA PHE A 125 -11.59 -11.24 -13.67
C PHE A 125 -11.56 -12.44 -14.61
N THR A 126 -10.36 -12.79 -15.08
CA THR A 126 -10.10 -13.97 -15.93
C THR A 126 -9.77 -15.21 -15.12
#